data_AF-A0A7V9M489-F1
#
_entry.id   AF-A0A7V9M489-F1
#
_cell.length_a   1.000
_cell.length_b   1.000
_cell.length_c   1.000
_cell.angle_alpha   90.00
_cell.angle_beta   90.00
_cell.angle_gamma   90.00
#
_symmetry.space_group_name_H-M   'P 1'
#
loop_
_entity.id
_entity.type
_entity.pdbx_description
1 polymer ?
#
loop_
_entity_poly.entity_id
_entity_poly.type
_entity_poly.pdbx_seq_one_letter_code
_entity_poly.pdbx_strand_id
1 'polypeptide(L)'
;MKKILLQLQQVFFILLLSILLSCSGKNPGPSKEIVNEIDLKRGGVITCGPADKQFGSAEFEISCSEKVKKDFNLALALLHSFEYDEAEKVFAKIIDEEPECAMAYWGVAMANYHPLWAPPSASELKKGAKAIEIAHSIAQKSKKEMAYIDAISSFYK
;
A
#
# COMPACT_ATOMS: atom_id res chain seq x y z
N MET A 1 24.79 -52.76 14.65
CA MET A 1 23.37 -52.48 14.39
C MET A 1 22.84 -51.24 15.16
N LYS A 2 23.01 -51.14 16.48
CA LYS A 2 22.52 -49.97 17.26
C LYS A 2 23.06 -48.59 16.84
N LYS A 3 24.35 -48.49 16.45
CA LYS A 3 24.94 -47.22 15.96
C LYS A 3 24.31 -46.72 14.64
N ILE A 4 23.97 -47.63 13.75
CA ILE A 4 23.33 -47.31 12.45
C ILE A 4 21.90 -46.82 12.69
N LEU A 5 21.18 -47.46 13.62
CA LEU A 5 19.83 -47.04 14.00
C LEU A 5 19.82 -45.64 14.65
N LEU A 6 20.81 -45.33 15.50
CA LEU A 6 20.96 -44.00 16.11
C LEU A 6 21.25 -42.91 15.07
N GLN A 7 22.10 -43.22 14.08
CA GLN A 7 22.43 -42.26 13.02
C GLN A 7 21.25 -42.04 12.07
N LEU A 8 20.49 -43.08 11.70
CA LEU A 8 19.25 -42.89 10.93
C LEU A 8 18.24 -42.03 11.69
N GLN A 9 18.12 -42.22 13.00
CA GLN A 9 17.21 -41.44 13.83
C GLN A 9 17.65 -39.97 13.94
N GLN A 10 18.95 -39.69 14.05
CA GLN A 10 19.48 -38.32 14.03
C GLN A 10 19.29 -37.64 12.67
N VAL A 11 19.56 -38.33 11.57
CA VAL A 11 19.36 -37.79 10.21
C VAL A 11 17.89 -37.51 9.95
N PHE A 12 16.99 -38.41 10.36
CA PHE A 12 15.55 -38.22 10.22
C PHE A 12 15.07 -37.00 11.03
N PHE A 13 15.58 -36.80 12.25
CA PHE A 13 15.23 -35.65 13.07
C PHE A 13 15.72 -34.32 12.47
N ILE A 14 16.93 -34.30 11.89
CA ILE A 14 17.48 -33.12 11.20
C ILE A 14 16.69 -32.80 9.93
N LEU A 15 16.28 -33.84 9.18
CA LEU A 15 15.43 -33.67 8.00
C LEU A 15 14.04 -33.14 8.37
N LEU A 16 13.46 -33.64 9.47
CA LEU A 16 12.16 -33.18 9.97
C LEU A 16 12.23 -31.72 10.44
N LEU A 17 13.32 -31.32 11.11
CA LEU A 17 13.53 -29.95 11.58
C LEU A 17 13.70 -28.97 10.42
N SER A 18 14.35 -29.37 9.34
CA SER A 18 14.55 -28.52 8.15
C SER A 18 13.26 -28.33 7.32
N ILE A 19 12.32 -29.28 7.35
CA ILE A 19 10.99 -29.13 6.74
C ILE A 19 10.13 -28.11 7.52
N LEU A 20 10.30 -28.00 8.85
CA LEU A 20 9.56 -27.05 9.70
C LEU A 20 10.04 -25.60 9.58
N LEU A 21 11.25 -25.34 9.06
CA LEU A 21 11.71 -23.99 8.73
C LEU A 21 11.23 -23.50 7.34
N SER A 22 10.51 -24.34 6.59
CA SER A 22 9.91 -23.97 5.30
C SER A 22 8.45 -23.50 5.46
N CYS A 23 8.15 -22.78 6.53
CA CYS A 23 6.85 -22.15 6.73
C CYS A 23 6.83 -20.75 6.10
N SER A 24 6.22 -20.67 4.91
CA SER A 24 5.56 -19.51 4.30
C SER A 24 6.24 -18.15 4.52
N GLY A 25 7.17 -17.80 3.63
CA GLY A 25 7.67 -16.43 3.48
C GLY A 25 6.55 -15.50 3.01
N LYS A 26 5.67 -15.08 3.92
CA LYS A 26 4.91 -13.85 3.74
C LYS A 26 5.95 -12.74 3.74
N ASN A 27 6.18 -12.09 2.60
CA ASN A 27 6.95 -10.85 2.58
C ASN A 27 6.28 -9.92 3.59
N PRO A 28 6.94 -9.55 4.70
CA PRO A 28 6.36 -8.60 5.62
C PRO A 28 6.13 -7.30 4.85
N GLY A 29 4.92 -6.74 4.97
CA GLY A 29 4.63 -5.41 4.46
C GLY A 29 5.60 -4.37 5.05
N PRO A 30 5.51 -3.11 4.60
CA PRO A 30 6.33 -2.02 5.13
C PRO A 30 6.24 -1.93 6.66
N SER A 31 7.36 -1.63 7.33
CA SER A 31 7.37 -1.49 8.78
C SER A 31 6.60 -0.23 9.20
N LYS A 32 6.05 -0.23 10.41
CA LYS A 32 5.30 0.93 10.93
C LYS A 32 6.15 2.19 10.99
N GLU A 33 7.44 2.04 11.26
CA GLU A 33 8.40 3.14 11.30
C GLU A 33 8.49 3.82 9.93
N ILE A 34 8.64 3.04 8.86
CA ILE A 34 8.69 3.54 7.47
C ILE A 34 7.37 4.24 7.10
N VAL A 35 6.22 3.68 7.50
CA VAL A 35 4.90 4.29 7.24
C VAL A 35 4.70 5.58 8.02
N ASN A 36 5.25 5.68 9.23
CA ASN A 36 5.16 6.91 10.03
C ASN A 36 6.04 8.04 9.48
N GLU A 37 7.14 7.72 8.78
CA GLU A 37 8.02 8.73 8.16
C GLU A 37 7.35 9.55 7.06
N ILE A 38 6.31 9.02 6.42
CA ILE A 38 5.59 9.72 5.35
C ILE A 38 4.45 10.62 5.86
N ASP A 39 4.34 10.84 7.17
CA ASP A 39 3.44 11.84 7.81
C ASP A 39 2.05 11.95 7.16
N LEU A 40 1.37 10.80 7.07
CA LEU A 40 0.08 10.70 6.38
C LEU A 40 -0.98 11.58 7.04
N LYS A 41 -1.73 12.31 6.22
CA LYS A 41 -2.95 12.99 6.66
C LYS A 41 -3.95 11.95 7.16
N ARG A 42 -4.53 12.20 8.34
CA ARG A 42 -5.51 11.30 8.98
C ARG A 42 -6.69 12.08 9.54
N GLY A 43 -7.77 11.37 9.82
CA GLY A 43 -9.00 11.91 10.40
C GLY A 43 -10.23 11.57 9.58
N GLY A 44 -11.36 12.15 9.96
CA GLY A 44 -12.60 12.03 9.19
C GLY A 44 -12.49 12.72 7.84
N VAL A 45 -13.11 12.11 6.82
CA VAL A 45 -13.31 12.73 5.51
C VAL A 45 -14.34 13.83 5.67
N ILE A 46 -13.99 15.04 5.25
CA ILE A 46 -14.90 16.18 5.22
C ILE A 46 -15.41 16.34 3.80
N THR A 47 -16.73 16.27 3.61
CA THR A 47 -17.36 16.39 2.30
C THR A 47 -18.45 17.45 2.31
N CYS A 48 -18.54 18.21 1.21
CA CYS A 48 -19.60 19.18 0.99
C CYS A 48 -20.74 18.51 0.21
N GLY A 49 -21.88 18.26 0.85
CA GLY A 49 -23.08 17.74 0.20
C GLY A 49 -23.81 16.65 0.98
N PRO A 50 -25.01 16.25 0.55
CA PRO A 50 -25.80 15.22 1.23
C PRO A 50 -25.03 13.89 1.29
N ALA A 51 -25.01 13.22 2.45
CA ALA A 51 -24.21 12.00 2.69
C ALA A 51 -24.44 10.87 1.67
N ASP A 52 -25.61 10.85 1.01
CA ASP A 52 -26.04 9.86 0.05
C ASP A 52 -25.78 10.24 -1.43
N LYS A 53 -25.29 11.46 -1.73
CA LYS A 53 -25.16 12.00 -3.09
C LYS A 53 -23.86 12.76 -3.36
N GLN A 54 -22.76 12.32 -2.76
CA GLN A 54 -21.51 13.11 -2.79
C GLN A 54 -20.66 12.89 -4.04
N PHE A 55 -20.66 11.67 -4.61
CA PHE A 55 -19.79 11.31 -5.73
C PHE A 55 -20.51 10.44 -6.78
N GLY A 56 -19.98 10.44 -8.01
CA GLY A 56 -20.38 9.49 -9.05
C GLY A 56 -19.79 8.09 -8.83
N SER A 57 -19.93 7.21 -9.82
CA SER A 57 -19.34 5.86 -9.78
C SER A 57 -17.88 5.89 -10.23
N ALA A 58 -17.00 5.34 -9.40
CA ALA A 58 -15.62 5.03 -9.75
C ALA A 58 -15.33 3.59 -9.33
N GLU A 59 -14.82 2.78 -10.25
CA GLU A 59 -14.40 1.42 -9.98
C GLU A 59 -12.99 1.22 -10.50
N PHE A 60 -12.12 0.72 -9.63
CA PHE A 60 -10.75 0.44 -9.98
C PHE A 60 -10.34 -0.91 -9.41
N GLU A 61 -9.80 -1.76 -10.28
CA GLU A 61 -9.28 -3.06 -9.87
C GLU A 61 -7.89 -2.90 -9.26
N ILE A 62 -7.77 -3.30 -7.99
CA ILE A 62 -6.52 -3.36 -7.24
C ILE A 62 -6.27 -4.79 -6.76
N SER A 63 -4.99 -5.13 -6.54
CA SER A 63 -4.55 -6.42 -6.00
C SER A 63 -4.65 -6.49 -4.47
N CYS A 64 -5.00 -5.39 -3.81
CA CYS A 64 -5.31 -5.34 -2.39
C CYS A 64 -6.61 -6.10 -2.09
N SER A 65 -6.89 -6.38 -0.81
CA SER A 65 -8.07 -7.16 -0.44
C SER A 65 -9.39 -6.45 -0.78
N GLU A 66 -10.45 -7.22 -1.00
CA GLU A 66 -11.79 -6.66 -1.27
C GLU A 66 -12.32 -5.80 -0.11
N LYS A 67 -11.75 -5.91 1.11
CA LYS A 67 -12.15 -5.11 2.27
C LYS A 67 -11.92 -3.62 2.05
N VAL A 68 -10.79 -3.27 1.42
CA VAL A 68 -10.38 -1.88 1.21
C VAL A 68 -10.89 -1.29 -0.10
N LYS A 69 -11.52 -2.08 -0.96
CA LYS A 69 -11.95 -1.66 -2.31
C LYS A 69 -12.94 -0.51 -2.31
N LYS A 70 -13.89 -0.52 -1.37
CA LYS A 70 -14.87 0.57 -1.23
C LYS A 70 -14.17 1.89 -0.88
N ASP A 71 -13.23 1.85 0.07
CA ASP A 71 -12.47 3.03 0.46
C ASP A 71 -11.53 3.47 -0.68
N PHE A 72 -10.93 2.53 -1.41
CA PHE A 72 -10.09 2.86 -2.57
C PHE A 72 -10.88 3.60 -3.66
N ASN A 73 -12.07 3.09 -4.00
CA ASN A 73 -12.95 3.74 -4.97
C ASN A 73 -13.39 5.13 -4.51
N LEU A 74 -13.66 5.32 -3.21
CA LEU A 74 -13.95 6.65 -2.64
C LEU A 74 -12.74 7.59 -2.75
N ALA A 75 -11.54 7.13 -2.38
CA ALA A 75 -10.31 7.91 -2.48
C ALA A 75 -10.03 8.33 -3.94
N LEU A 76 -10.28 7.43 -4.89
CA LEU A 76 -10.15 7.72 -6.32
C LEU A 76 -11.19 8.76 -6.79
N ALA A 77 -12.44 8.65 -6.34
CA ALA A 77 -13.46 9.66 -6.63
C ALA A 77 -13.07 11.04 -6.08
N LEU A 78 -12.55 11.10 -4.85
CA LEU A 78 -12.03 12.34 -4.24
C LEU A 78 -10.87 12.93 -5.05
N LEU A 79 -9.91 12.10 -5.50
CA LEU A 79 -8.83 12.55 -6.40
C LEU A 79 -9.37 13.16 -7.69
N HIS A 80 -10.40 12.53 -8.30
CA HIS A 80 -11.03 13.04 -9.52
C HIS A 80 -11.87 14.30 -9.30
N SER A 81 -12.32 14.55 -8.08
CA SER A 81 -12.95 15.82 -7.66
C SER A 81 -11.93 16.84 -7.13
N PHE A 82 -10.63 16.54 -7.24
CA PHE A 82 -9.53 17.41 -6.78
C PHE A 82 -9.52 17.69 -5.27
N GLU A 83 -10.13 16.80 -4.47
CA GLU A 83 -10.13 16.84 -3.01
C GLU A 83 -8.91 16.10 -2.47
N TYR A 84 -7.70 16.61 -2.75
CA TYR A 84 -6.44 15.90 -2.51
C TYR A 84 -6.20 15.54 -1.03
N ASP A 85 -6.45 16.49 -0.13
CA ASP A 85 -6.29 16.28 1.32
C ASP A 85 -7.21 15.18 1.85
N GLU A 86 -8.46 15.17 1.38
CA GLU A 86 -9.45 14.19 1.78
C GLU A 86 -9.15 12.82 1.15
N ALA A 87 -8.67 12.78 -0.10
CA ALA A 87 -8.20 11.56 -0.73
C ALA A 87 -7.02 10.94 0.03
N GLU A 88 -6.03 11.74 0.45
CA GLU A 88 -4.89 11.25 1.25
C GLU A 88 -5.36 10.61 2.55
N LYS A 89 -6.34 11.21 3.25
CA LYS A 89 -6.90 10.61 4.49
C LYS A 89 -7.50 9.23 4.24
N VAL A 90 -8.20 9.04 3.12
CA VAL A 90 -8.79 7.74 2.79
C VAL A 90 -7.69 6.73 2.41
N PHE A 91 -6.69 7.13 1.64
CA PHE A 91 -5.54 6.26 1.38
C PHE A 91 -4.76 5.91 2.65
N ALA A 92 -4.61 6.86 3.58
CA ALA A 92 -3.99 6.61 4.87
C ALA A 92 -4.78 5.58 5.69
N LYS A 93 -6.12 5.66 5.68
CA LYS A 93 -6.98 4.64 6.29
C LYS A 93 -6.75 3.25 5.68
N ILE A 94 -6.63 3.17 4.34
CA ILE A 94 -6.32 1.91 3.65
C ILE A 94 -4.95 1.39 4.06
N ILE A 95 -3.93 2.25 4.16
CA ILE A 95 -2.58 1.87 4.62
C ILE A 95 -2.60 1.39 6.07
N ASP A 96 -3.38 2.02 6.94
CA ASP A 96 -3.50 1.63 8.34
C ASP A 96 -4.20 0.25 8.49
N GLU A 97 -5.11 -0.11 7.58
CA GLU A 97 -5.79 -1.42 7.53
C GLU A 97 -4.97 -2.51 6.82
N GLU A 98 -4.38 -2.18 5.67
CA GLU A 98 -3.65 -3.08 4.78
C GLU A 98 -2.33 -2.41 4.32
N PRO A 99 -1.27 -2.43 5.17
CA PRO A 99 0.01 -1.78 4.88
C PRO A 99 0.71 -2.29 3.62
N GLU A 100 0.38 -3.50 3.17
CA GLU A 100 0.84 -4.12 1.93
C GLU A 100 0.06 -3.68 0.67
N CYS A 101 -0.91 -2.77 0.78
CA CYS A 101 -1.64 -2.27 -0.38
C CYS A 101 -0.80 -1.22 -1.15
N ALA A 102 -0.02 -1.68 -2.14
CA ALA A 102 0.85 -0.80 -2.95
C ALA A 102 0.10 0.38 -3.57
N MET A 103 -1.14 0.16 -4.00
CA MET A 103 -1.95 1.19 -4.64
C MET A 103 -2.44 2.28 -3.68
N ALA A 104 -2.48 2.04 -2.37
CA ALA A 104 -2.78 3.09 -1.41
C ALA A 104 -1.63 4.11 -1.33
N TYR A 105 -0.37 3.66 -1.36
CA TYR A 105 0.80 4.55 -1.43
C TYR A 105 0.89 5.28 -2.78
N TRP A 106 0.54 4.62 -3.88
CA TRP A 106 0.34 5.30 -5.17
C TRP A 106 -0.68 6.43 -5.03
N GLY A 107 -1.80 6.17 -4.35
CA GLY A 107 -2.84 7.17 -4.07
C GLY A 107 -2.33 8.37 -3.27
N VAL A 108 -1.51 8.13 -2.23
CA VAL A 108 -0.84 9.20 -1.46
C VAL A 108 0.04 10.06 -2.36
N ALA A 109 0.83 9.45 -3.24
CA ALA A 109 1.65 10.18 -4.20
C ALA A 109 0.82 10.94 -5.25
N MET A 110 -0.30 10.39 -5.71
CA MET A 110 -1.22 11.11 -6.60
C MET A 110 -1.84 12.32 -5.90
N ALA A 111 -2.23 12.17 -4.62
CA ALA A 111 -2.80 13.24 -3.81
C ALA A 111 -1.78 14.37 -3.58
N ASN A 112 -0.51 14.05 -3.32
CA ASN A 112 0.51 15.06 -2.98
C ASN A 112 1.16 15.77 -4.19
N TYR A 113 0.85 15.35 -5.43
CA TYR A 113 1.40 16.00 -6.64
C TYR A 113 0.57 17.20 -7.13
N HIS A 114 -0.71 17.32 -6.72
CA HIS A 114 -1.59 18.45 -7.04
C HIS A 114 -1.59 18.92 -8.52
N PRO A 115 -1.90 18.05 -9.50
CA PRO A 115 -1.73 18.38 -10.93
C PRO A 115 -2.55 19.60 -11.43
N LEU A 116 -3.63 20.00 -10.74
CA LEU A 116 -4.47 21.12 -11.15
C LEU A 116 -4.43 22.34 -10.21
N TRP A 117 -4.04 22.16 -8.95
CA TRP A 117 -4.13 23.19 -7.90
C TRP A 117 -2.78 23.87 -7.66
N ALA A 118 -2.59 24.40 -6.45
CA ALA A 118 -1.31 24.95 -6.02
C ALA A 118 -0.19 23.91 -6.21
N PRO A 119 0.98 24.31 -6.74
CA PRO A 119 2.11 23.42 -6.86
C PRO A 119 2.45 22.76 -5.51
N PRO A 120 2.89 21.49 -5.50
CA PRO A 120 3.35 20.82 -4.29
C PRO A 120 4.48 21.59 -3.61
N SER A 121 4.41 21.65 -2.28
CA SER A 121 5.53 22.06 -1.44
C SER A 121 6.65 21.03 -1.49
N ALA A 122 7.85 21.44 -1.06
CA ALA A 122 8.99 20.52 -0.94
C ALA A 122 8.70 19.33 0.01
N SER A 123 7.88 19.55 1.04
CA SER A 123 7.49 18.50 1.97
C SER A 123 6.55 17.48 1.32
N GLU A 124 5.60 17.94 0.51
CA GLU A 124 4.67 17.08 -0.24
C GLU A 124 5.40 16.29 -1.33
N LEU A 125 6.36 16.92 -2.04
CA LEU A 125 7.22 16.22 -2.99
C LEU A 125 8.03 15.11 -2.32
N LYS A 126 8.64 15.39 -1.16
CA LYS A 126 9.38 14.40 -0.39
C LYS A 126 8.47 13.26 0.09
N LYS A 127 7.27 13.58 0.56
CA LYS A 127 6.26 12.59 0.99
C LYS A 127 5.88 11.68 -0.17
N GLY A 128 5.50 12.24 -1.30
CA GLY A 128 5.08 11.47 -2.48
C GLY A 128 6.20 10.58 -3.02
N ALA A 129 7.43 11.09 -3.11
CA ALA A 129 8.60 10.29 -3.49
C ALA A 129 8.79 9.09 -2.55
N LYS A 130 8.70 9.29 -1.23
CA LYS A 130 8.85 8.22 -0.25
C LYS A 130 7.71 7.21 -0.29
N ALA A 131 6.47 7.66 -0.51
CA ALA A 131 5.33 6.76 -0.73
C ALA A 131 5.56 5.85 -1.96
N ILE A 132 6.12 6.39 -3.04
CA ILE A 132 6.46 5.60 -4.24
C ILE A 132 7.59 4.60 -3.98
N GLU A 133 8.62 4.96 -3.22
CA GLU A 133 9.64 3.99 -2.78
C GLU A 133 9.01 2.80 -2.05
N ILE A 134 8.06 3.07 -1.15
CA ILE A 134 7.33 2.04 -0.41
C ILE A 134 6.48 1.20 -1.38
N ALA A 135 5.73 1.83 -2.29
CA ALA A 135 4.91 1.14 -3.28
C ALA A 135 5.74 0.19 -4.17
N HIS A 136 6.94 0.62 -4.58
CA HIS A 136 7.87 -0.23 -5.33
C HIS A 136 8.35 -1.44 -4.51
N SER A 137 8.57 -1.29 -3.20
CA SER A 137 9.06 -2.37 -2.33
C SER A 137 8.06 -3.51 -2.09
N ILE A 138 6.75 -3.22 -2.19
CA ILE A 138 5.67 -4.18 -1.91
C ILE A 138 5.53 -5.22 -3.03
N ALA A 139 5.63 -6.51 -2.73
CA ALA A 139 5.53 -7.55 -3.78
C ALA A 139 4.12 -7.74 -4.37
N GLN A 140 3.06 -7.48 -3.59
CA GLN A 140 1.67 -7.69 -3.99
C GLN A 140 1.17 -6.57 -4.88
N LYS A 141 1.41 -6.69 -6.19
CA LYS A 141 0.86 -5.80 -7.22
C LYS A 141 0.86 -6.47 -8.59
N SER A 142 -0.15 -6.17 -9.38
CA SER A 142 -0.26 -6.58 -10.78
C SER A 142 0.69 -5.78 -11.66
N LYS A 143 0.89 -6.24 -12.91
CA LYS A 143 1.65 -5.49 -13.91
C LYS A 143 1.04 -4.12 -14.21
N LYS A 144 -0.30 -4.03 -14.19
CA LYS A 144 -1.06 -2.79 -14.40
C LYS A 144 -0.78 -1.79 -13.27
N GLU A 145 -0.82 -2.25 -12.02
CA GLU A 145 -0.52 -1.41 -10.85
C GLU A 145 0.94 -0.96 -10.81
N MET A 146 1.90 -1.84 -11.14
CA MET A 146 3.30 -1.43 -11.30
C MET A 146 3.44 -0.29 -12.32
N ALA A 147 2.77 -0.40 -13.47
CA ALA A 147 2.81 0.65 -14.49
C ALA A 147 2.22 1.99 -13.99
N TYR A 148 1.16 1.97 -13.18
CA TYR A 148 0.62 3.19 -12.56
C TYR A 148 1.61 3.81 -11.55
N ILE A 149 2.29 2.98 -10.75
CA ILE A 149 3.33 3.41 -9.81
C ILE A 149 4.52 4.02 -10.57
N ASP A 150 5.00 3.36 -11.63
CA ASP A 150 6.09 3.85 -12.49
C ASP A 150 5.73 5.18 -13.17
N ALA A 151 4.47 5.34 -13.59
CA ALA A 151 3.99 6.56 -14.24
C ALA A 151 4.06 7.75 -13.27
N ILE A 152 3.49 7.63 -12.08
CA ILE A 152 3.54 8.73 -11.10
C ILE A 152 4.96 8.97 -10.56
N SER A 153 5.78 7.91 -10.43
CA SER A 153 7.20 8.00 -10.05
C SER A 153 7.99 8.98 -10.91
N SER A 154 7.60 9.14 -12.18
CA SER A 154 8.29 10.04 -13.12
C SER A 154 8.13 11.53 -12.77
N PHE A 155 7.14 11.89 -11.96
CA PHE A 155 6.90 13.27 -11.50
C PHE A 155 7.70 13.65 -10.24
N TYR A 156 8.33 12.68 -9.59
CA TYR A 156 9.06 12.85 -8.33
C TYR A 156 10.59 12.74 -8.49
N LYS A 157 11.08 12.78 -9.73
CA LYS A 157 12.50 12.68 -10.09
C LYS A 157 13.10 14.04 -10.42
#